data_AF-A0A8T7CIA8-F1
#
_entry.id   AF-A0A8T7CIA8-F1
#
_cell.length_a   1.000
_cell.length_b   1.000
_cell.length_c   1.000
_cell.angle_alpha   90.00
_cell.angle_beta   90.00
_cell.angle_gamma   90.00
#
_symmetry.space_group_name_H-M   'P 1'
#
loop_
_entity.id
_entity.type
_entity.pdbx_description
1 polymer ?
#
loop_
_entity_poly.entity_id
_entity_poly.type
_entity_poly.pdbx_seq_one_letter_code
_entity_poly.pdbx_strand_id
1 'polypeptide(L)'
;MKLPVFLVCAALLLSGCATVRDTADNEQVTNRGADKDRWWSALPRPAWQQFARVEQSQDWFEVYRVADGVLAIYEPGQFEEVISYLITGTQRALLFDTGLGIGDMRRLVAELTNLEVVVLNSHTHYDHIGGNHAFATVFGVDTGYTRSRANGLDHDEVSFAVGPGWIWKPLPPGFDAASYAIASYQIDRFVRDGQRIDLGGRVLEVLLTPGHAPDALCLLDRANRLLFTGDTFYLAPLYTHLEGSDFTQYANTARRLAGLAGEVELLMPGHNEPALSAHYLQLLERAFNDIAAGRPDYTETDGHRQYDFGDFSIITR
;
A
#
# COMPACT_ATOMS: atom_id res chain seq x y z
N MET A 1 -7.47 -39.44 45.05
CA MET A 1 -7.99 -38.08 44.81
C MET A 1 -6.96 -37.06 45.27
N LYS A 2 -6.10 -36.61 44.36
CA LYS A 2 -5.21 -35.45 44.51
C LYS A 2 -5.05 -34.84 43.10
N LEU A 3 -5.53 -33.61 42.91
CA LEU A 3 -5.30 -32.82 41.69
C LEU A 3 -3.85 -32.34 41.66
N PRO A 4 -3.17 -32.29 40.50
CA PRO A 4 -1.95 -31.52 40.35
C PRO A 4 -2.26 -30.08 39.93
N VAL A 5 -1.59 -29.15 40.60
CA VAL A 5 -1.49 -27.73 40.24
C VAL A 5 -0.63 -27.63 38.98
N PHE A 6 -1.17 -27.11 37.88
CA PHE A 6 -0.36 -26.71 36.72
C PHE A 6 0.17 -25.29 36.95
N LEU A 7 1.49 -25.22 37.02
CA LEU A 7 2.28 -24.00 37.05
C LEU A 7 2.15 -23.31 35.67
N VAL A 8 1.53 -22.14 35.62
CA VAL A 8 1.53 -21.28 34.42
C VAL A 8 2.87 -20.56 34.39
N CYS A 9 3.78 -21.03 33.55
CA CYS A 9 4.95 -20.24 33.13
C CYS A 9 4.47 -19.14 32.19
N ALA A 10 4.33 -17.92 32.70
CA ALA A 10 4.28 -16.72 31.89
C ALA A 10 5.67 -16.49 31.27
N ALA A 11 5.85 -16.93 30.03
CA ALA A 11 6.99 -16.50 29.22
C ALA A 11 6.71 -15.05 28.79
N LEU A 12 7.46 -14.11 29.37
CA LEU A 12 7.63 -12.78 28.81
C LEU A 12 8.21 -12.93 27.40
N LEU A 13 7.40 -12.71 26.37
CA LEU A 13 7.90 -12.40 25.04
C LEU A 13 8.47 -10.98 25.11
N LEU A 14 9.79 -10.91 25.22
CA LEU A 14 10.55 -9.69 24.96
C LEU A 14 10.18 -9.21 23.56
N SER A 15 9.59 -8.02 23.51
CA SER A 15 9.46 -7.18 22.33
C SER A 15 10.87 -7.01 21.71
N GLY A 16 11.14 -7.79 20.69
CA GLY A 16 12.22 -7.50 19.76
C GLY A 16 11.68 -6.49 18.78
N CYS A 17 12.00 -5.20 18.96
CA CYS A 17 11.97 -4.26 17.84
C CYS A 17 12.91 -4.82 16.78
N ALA A 18 12.34 -5.42 15.73
CA ALA A 18 13.08 -5.62 14.49
C ALA A 18 13.49 -4.22 14.03
N THR A 19 14.79 -3.94 14.01
CA THR A 19 15.31 -2.72 13.39
C THR A 19 15.03 -2.84 11.90
N VAL A 20 13.92 -2.22 11.46
CA VAL A 20 13.63 -2.02 10.04
C VAL A 20 14.84 -1.31 9.44
N ARG A 21 15.45 -1.90 8.40
CA ARG A 21 16.54 -1.24 7.69
C ARG A 21 15.94 -0.03 6.97
N ASP A 22 16.49 1.15 7.25
CA ASP A 22 16.01 2.42 6.75
C ASP A 22 16.49 2.76 5.33
N THR A 23 17.06 1.81 4.56
CA THR A 23 17.59 2.11 3.21
C THR A 23 16.98 1.19 2.18
N ALA A 24 16.29 1.75 1.18
CA ALA A 24 15.79 0.99 0.05
C ALA A 24 16.92 0.62 -0.92
N ASP A 25 16.97 -0.63 -1.34
CA ASP A 25 17.75 -1.06 -2.50
C ASP A 25 16.95 -0.77 -3.78
N ASN A 26 16.97 0.50 -4.20
CA ASN A 26 16.26 0.97 -5.39
C ASN A 26 17.12 0.96 -6.66
N GLU A 27 18.41 0.61 -6.59
CA GLU A 27 19.33 0.61 -7.74
C GLU A 27 18.85 -0.29 -8.90
N GLN A 28 17.97 -1.25 -8.62
CA GLN A 28 17.46 -2.21 -9.61
C GLN A 28 16.00 -1.94 -10.05
N VAL A 29 15.28 -0.99 -9.44
CA VAL A 29 13.83 -0.79 -9.65
C VAL A 29 13.44 0.68 -9.91
N THR A 30 14.20 1.40 -10.73
CA THR A 30 13.84 2.77 -11.15
C THR A 30 13.30 2.80 -12.58
N ASN A 31 12.10 3.36 -12.80
CA ASN A 31 11.41 3.68 -14.08
C ASN A 31 10.46 2.61 -14.67
N ARG A 32 9.31 3.01 -15.22
CA ARG A 32 8.35 2.15 -15.96
C ARG A 32 8.86 1.96 -17.41
N GLY A 33 8.76 0.78 -18.03
CA GLY A 33 9.07 0.63 -19.47
C GLY A 33 9.53 -0.73 -20.02
N ALA A 34 9.59 -0.83 -21.35
CA ALA A 34 9.74 -2.05 -22.16
C ALA A 34 11.16 -2.66 -22.22
N ASP A 35 12.17 -2.03 -21.61
CA ASP A 35 13.58 -2.46 -21.68
C ASP A 35 14.10 -3.02 -20.34
N LYS A 36 13.21 -3.51 -19.48
CA LYS A 36 13.53 -4.03 -18.15
C LYS A 36 13.53 -5.55 -18.08
N ASP A 37 14.46 -6.16 -18.80
CA ASP A 37 14.76 -7.57 -18.57
C ASP A 37 15.27 -7.73 -17.11
N ARG A 38 14.61 -8.62 -16.35
CA ARG A 38 15.10 -9.12 -15.04
C ARG A 38 15.02 -8.16 -13.85
N TRP A 39 14.14 -7.16 -13.84
CA TRP A 39 13.89 -6.35 -12.62
C TRP A 39 13.57 -7.21 -11.39
N TRP A 40 12.93 -8.37 -11.60
CA TRP A 40 12.59 -9.33 -10.56
C TRP A 40 13.77 -10.12 -9.98
N SER A 41 14.97 -10.02 -10.55
CA SER A 41 16.15 -10.75 -10.06
C SER A 41 16.64 -10.27 -8.69
N ALA A 42 16.22 -9.06 -8.28
CA ALA A 42 16.44 -8.51 -6.95
C ALA A 42 15.44 -9.03 -5.89
N LEU A 43 14.40 -9.77 -6.30
CA LEU A 43 13.32 -10.19 -5.42
C LEU A 43 13.59 -11.52 -4.70
N PRO A 44 13.01 -11.72 -3.50
CA PRO A 44 12.28 -10.72 -2.71
C PRO A 44 13.23 -9.70 -2.08
N ARG A 45 12.77 -8.44 -1.94
CA ARG A 45 13.57 -7.39 -1.31
C ARG A 45 14.03 -7.81 0.10
N PRO A 46 15.26 -7.49 0.53
CA PRO A 46 15.77 -7.90 1.85
C PRO A 46 14.87 -7.53 3.02
N ALA A 47 14.12 -6.41 2.92
CA ALA A 47 13.18 -5.94 3.93
C ALA A 47 12.10 -6.98 4.31
N TRP A 48 11.74 -7.90 3.40
CA TRP A 48 10.74 -8.95 3.66
C TRP A 48 11.26 -10.08 4.58
N GLN A 49 12.58 -10.30 4.63
CA GLN A 49 13.18 -11.46 5.32
C GLN A 49 12.98 -11.44 6.85
N GLN A 50 12.73 -10.27 7.42
CA GLN A 50 12.48 -10.11 8.86
C GLN A 50 11.05 -10.51 9.27
N PHE A 51 10.13 -10.66 8.31
CA PHE A 51 8.73 -10.93 8.58
C PHE A 51 8.39 -12.40 8.38
N ALA A 52 7.50 -12.92 9.24
CA ALA A 52 7.07 -14.30 9.13
C ALA A 52 6.06 -14.46 7.98
N ARG A 53 6.41 -15.31 7.00
CA ARG A 53 5.51 -15.68 5.90
C ARG A 53 4.32 -16.50 6.42
N VAL A 54 3.14 -16.25 5.85
CA VAL A 54 1.89 -16.98 6.11
C VAL A 54 1.60 -17.87 4.90
N GLU A 55 1.35 -19.15 5.16
CA GLU A 55 0.96 -20.11 4.13
C GLU A 55 -0.47 -19.84 3.64
N GLN A 56 -0.66 -19.98 2.33
CA GLN A 56 -1.91 -19.73 1.62
C GLN A 56 -1.88 -20.45 0.25
N SER A 57 -3.02 -20.59 -0.42
CA SER A 57 -3.15 -21.53 -1.55
C SER A 57 -2.89 -20.96 -2.97
N GLN A 58 -2.57 -19.68 -3.12
CA GLN A 58 -2.40 -18.98 -4.39
C GLN A 58 -0.96 -18.56 -4.65
N ASP A 59 -0.34 -19.11 -5.70
CA ASP A 59 1.06 -18.83 -6.03
C ASP A 59 1.33 -17.36 -6.40
N TRP A 60 0.30 -16.58 -6.77
CA TRP A 60 0.45 -15.18 -7.15
C TRP A 60 0.96 -14.32 -5.98
N PHE A 61 0.31 -14.46 -4.82
CA PHE A 61 0.55 -13.65 -3.64
C PHE A 61 1.65 -14.21 -2.75
N GLU A 62 2.30 -13.32 -2.01
CA GLU A 62 2.99 -13.67 -0.78
C GLU A 62 2.36 -12.92 0.38
N VAL A 63 2.26 -13.55 1.55
CA VAL A 63 1.59 -12.96 2.71
C VAL A 63 2.54 -13.00 3.90
N TYR A 64 2.67 -11.88 4.61
CA TYR A 64 3.59 -11.72 5.73
C TYR A 64 2.90 -11.09 6.94
N ARG A 65 3.24 -11.56 8.14
CA ARG A 65 2.87 -10.88 9.40
C ARG A 65 3.86 -9.75 9.66
N VAL A 66 3.37 -8.51 9.54
CA VAL A 66 4.23 -7.30 9.59
C VAL A 66 4.05 -6.48 10.86
N ALA A 67 2.89 -6.62 11.52
CA ALA A 67 2.62 -6.11 12.86
C ALA A 67 1.50 -6.95 13.50
N ASP A 68 1.22 -6.71 14.79
CA ASP A 68 0.12 -7.40 15.47
C ASP A 68 -1.22 -7.13 14.79
N GLY A 69 -1.95 -8.20 14.45
CA GLY A 69 -3.18 -8.14 13.68
C GLY A 69 -3.05 -7.50 12.29
N VAL A 70 -1.85 -7.43 11.70
CA VAL A 70 -1.63 -6.88 10.35
C VAL A 70 -0.92 -7.91 9.46
N LEU A 71 -1.55 -8.24 8.33
CA LEU A 71 -0.93 -8.99 7.25
C LEU A 71 -0.66 -8.06 6.06
N ALA A 72 0.55 -8.07 5.53
CA ALA A 72 0.85 -7.54 4.22
C ALA A 72 0.62 -8.63 3.16
N ILE A 73 -0.15 -8.31 2.13
CA ILE A 73 -0.45 -9.15 0.97
C ILE A 73 0.28 -8.53 -0.22
N TYR A 74 1.31 -9.21 -0.68
CA TYR A 74 2.28 -8.73 -1.65
C TYR A 74 2.10 -9.43 -3.00
N GLU A 75 2.13 -8.66 -4.09
CA GLU A 75 2.10 -9.16 -5.47
C GLU A 75 3.48 -9.05 -6.13
N PRO A 76 4.45 -9.92 -5.81
CA PRO A 76 5.79 -9.82 -6.38
C PRO A 76 5.82 -10.04 -7.88
N GLY A 77 4.78 -10.64 -8.47
CA GLY A 77 4.75 -11.06 -9.87
C GLY A 77 4.61 -9.93 -10.88
N GLN A 78 4.20 -8.74 -10.41
CA GLN A 78 4.00 -7.55 -11.23
C GLN A 78 4.97 -6.44 -10.79
N PHE A 79 5.43 -5.64 -11.76
CA PHE A 79 6.54 -4.68 -11.65
C PHE A 79 6.41 -3.67 -10.50
N GLU A 80 5.19 -3.27 -10.16
CA GLU A 80 4.92 -2.28 -9.12
C GLU A 80 4.88 -2.88 -7.74
N GLU A 81 4.94 -4.22 -7.60
CA GLU A 81 5.18 -4.85 -6.32
C GLU A 81 4.12 -4.44 -5.26
N VAL A 82 2.86 -4.30 -5.70
CA VAL A 82 1.79 -3.72 -4.86
C VAL A 82 1.56 -4.53 -3.59
N ILE A 83 1.27 -3.81 -2.50
CA ILE A 83 1.05 -4.32 -1.16
C ILE A 83 -0.31 -3.84 -0.67
N SER A 84 -1.20 -4.80 -0.42
CA SER A 84 -2.45 -4.58 0.31
C SER A 84 -2.30 -5.02 1.77
N TYR A 85 -3.07 -4.43 2.69
CA TYR A 85 -3.00 -4.80 4.11
C TYR A 85 -4.33 -5.33 4.64
N LEU A 86 -4.32 -6.52 5.22
CA LEU A 86 -5.44 -7.03 6.00
C LEU A 86 -5.23 -6.71 7.48
N ILE A 87 -6.08 -5.83 8.01
CA ILE A 87 -5.99 -5.29 9.37
C ILE A 87 -7.15 -5.86 10.18
N THR A 88 -6.86 -6.63 11.23
CA THR A 88 -7.89 -7.30 12.02
C THR A 88 -8.16 -6.58 13.35
N GLY A 89 -9.44 -6.47 13.70
CA GLY A 89 -9.91 -6.30 15.07
C GLY A 89 -10.62 -7.58 15.55
N THR A 90 -11.37 -7.49 16.64
CA THR A 90 -12.08 -8.66 17.20
C THR A 90 -13.45 -8.91 16.57
N GLN A 91 -14.03 -7.94 15.84
CA GLN A 91 -15.37 -8.04 15.27
C GLN A 91 -15.36 -8.08 13.73
N ARG A 92 -14.45 -7.33 13.11
CA ARG A 92 -14.29 -7.26 11.65
C ARG A 92 -12.84 -6.99 11.27
N ALA A 93 -12.53 -7.15 10.00
CA ALA A 93 -11.26 -6.75 9.40
C ALA A 93 -11.48 -5.63 8.37
N LEU A 94 -10.45 -4.82 8.17
CA LEU A 94 -10.36 -3.90 7.05
C LEU A 94 -9.30 -4.42 6.08
N LEU A 95 -9.66 -4.54 4.81
CA LEU A 95 -8.73 -4.77 3.72
C LEU A 95 -8.39 -3.42 3.08
N PHE A 96 -7.15 -2.99 3.26
CA PHE A 96 -6.61 -1.75 2.71
C PHE A 96 -5.97 -2.06 1.37
N ASP A 97 -6.61 -1.61 0.29
CA ASP A 97 -6.33 -1.96 -1.11
C ASP A 97 -6.64 -3.41 -1.52
N THR A 98 -6.88 -3.64 -2.82
CA THR A 98 -7.21 -4.96 -3.37
C THR A 98 -6.31 -5.38 -4.53
N GLY A 99 -5.24 -4.63 -4.78
CA GLY A 99 -4.23 -4.99 -5.76
C GLY A 99 -4.70 -4.89 -7.21
N LEU A 100 -3.97 -5.56 -8.11
CA LEU A 100 -4.22 -5.50 -9.56
C LEU A 100 -5.41 -6.35 -10.01
N GLY A 101 -5.94 -7.23 -9.15
CA GLY A 101 -6.97 -8.19 -9.53
C GLY A 101 -6.46 -9.36 -10.39
N ILE A 102 -5.14 -9.60 -10.43
CA ILE A 102 -4.56 -10.75 -11.12
C ILE A 102 -4.81 -12.05 -10.34
N GLY A 103 -4.58 -12.02 -9.03
CA GLY A 103 -4.96 -13.09 -8.12
C GLY A 103 -6.36 -12.89 -7.53
N ASP A 104 -6.95 -13.97 -7.00
CA ASP A 104 -8.27 -13.92 -6.36
C ASP A 104 -8.14 -13.39 -4.92
N MET A 105 -8.15 -12.07 -4.77
CA MET A 105 -8.03 -11.40 -3.48
C MET A 105 -9.15 -11.81 -2.50
N ARG A 106 -10.39 -12.02 -3.00
CA ARG A 106 -11.52 -12.40 -2.15
C ARG A 106 -11.35 -13.79 -1.56
N ARG A 107 -10.88 -14.75 -2.35
CA ARG A 107 -10.55 -16.10 -1.86
C ARG A 107 -9.37 -16.07 -0.91
N LEU A 108 -8.30 -15.33 -1.24
CA LEU A 108 -7.14 -15.21 -0.36
C LEU A 108 -7.56 -14.72 1.02
N VAL A 109 -8.32 -13.63 1.09
CA VAL A 109 -8.76 -13.06 2.36
C VAL A 109 -9.69 -14.02 3.13
N ALA A 110 -10.49 -14.84 2.42
CA ALA A 110 -11.29 -15.91 3.06
C ALA A 110 -10.43 -16.98 3.74
N GLU A 111 -9.23 -17.26 3.21
CA GLU A 111 -8.27 -18.21 3.81
C GLU A 111 -7.57 -17.57 5.02
N LEU A 112 -7.36 -16.25 5.01
CA LEU A 112 -6.63 -15.52 6.05
C LEU A 112 -7.51 -15.13 7.25
N THR A 113 -8.82 -14.95 7.08
CA THR A 113 -9.73 -14.55 8.16
C THR A 113 -11.17 -15.01 7.95
N ASN A 114 -11.87 -15.27 9.06
CA ASN A 114 -13.32 -15.54 9.08
C ASN A 114 -14.14 -14.31 9.49
N LEU A 115 -13.49 -13.17 9.73
CA LEU A 115 -14.15 -11.93 10.10
C LEU A 115 -14.91 -11.34 8.90
N GLU A 116 -15.94 -10.54 9.17
CA GLU A 116 -16.50 -9.64 8.16
C GLU A 116 -15.40 -8.69 7.67
N VAL A 117 -15.32 -8.46 6.35
CA VAL A 117 -14.28 -7.64 5.73
C VAL A 117 -14.90 -6.43 5.07
N VAL A 118 -14.39 -5.25 5.42
CA VAL A 118 -14.66 -3.99 4.72
C VAL A 118 -13.44 -3.63 3.89
N VAL A 119 -13.63 -3.36 2.60
CA VAL A 119 -12.59 -2.80 1.74
C VAL A 119 -12.57 -1.29 1.87
N LEU A 120 -11.38 -0.71 1.97
CA LEU A 120 -11.16 0.73 1.78
C LEU A 120 -9.84 0.89 1.05
N ASN A 121 -9.84 1.52 -0.11
CA ASN A 121 -8.60 1.73 -0.85
C ASN A 121 -7.86 2.97 -0.32
N SER A 122 -6.53 2.95 -0.41
CA SER A 122 -5.68 4.11 -0.20
C SER A 122 -5.99 5.21 -1.22
N HIS A 123 -6.31 4.83 -2.45
CA HIS A 123 -6.81 5.68 -3.53
C HIS A 123 -7.32 4.80 -4.69
N THR A 124 -7.88 5.39 -5.75
CA THR A 124 -8.47 4.61 -6.86
C THR A 124 -7.62 4.55 -8.14
N HIS A 125 -6.30 4.36 -8.03
CA HIS A 125 -5.50 3.90 -9.18
C HIS A 125 -5.71 2.40 -9.44
N TYR A 126 -5.38 1.97 -10.65
CA TYR A 126 -5.72 0.64 -11.19
C TYR A 126 -5.15 -0.51 -10.35
N ASP A 127 -3.96 -0.32 -9.81
CA ASP A 127 -3.20 -1.26 -9.00
C ASP A 127 -3.73 -1.42 -7.58
N HIS A 128 -4.70 -0.60 -7.16
CA HIS A 128 -5.26 -0.63 -5.81
C HIS A 128 -6.71 -1.13 -5.76
N ILE A 129 -7.42 -1.18 -6.89
CA ILE A 129 -8.88 -1.42 -6.95
C ILE A 129 -9.30 -2.68 -7.71
N GLY A 130 -8.36 -3.44 -8.26
CA GLY A 130 -8.65 -4.55 -9.19
C GLY A 130 -9.55 -5.63 -8.59
N GLY A 131 -9.43 -5.89 -7.28
CA GLY A 131 -10.23 -6.88 -6.56
C GLY A 131 -11.53 -6.34 -5.95
N ASN A 132 -11.83 -5.03 -6.01
CA ASN A 132 -12.94 -4.42 -5.27
C ASN A 132 -14.31 -5.06 -5.58
N HIS A 133 -14.56 -5.39 -6.85
CA HIS A 133 -15.83 -5.96 -7.32
C HIS A 133 -16.20 -7.30 -6.65
N ALA A 134 -15.23 -8.00 -6.07
CA ALA A 134 -15.44 -9.30 -5.43
C ALA A 134 -15.86 -9.19 -3.94
N PHE A 135 -15.89 -7.98 -3.38
CA PHE A 135 -16.24 -7.74 -1.98
C PHE A 135 -17.63 -7.12 -1.84
N ALA A 136 -18.35 -7.52 -0.80
CA ALA A 136 -19.72 -7.09 -0.54
C ALA A 136 -19.81 -5.73 0.18
N THR A 137 -18.70 -5.22 0.72
CA THR A 137 -18.68 -3.94 1.44
C THR A 137 -17.42 -3.18 1.09
N VAL A 138 -17.58 -2.14 0.28
CA VAL A 138 -16.49 -1.27 -0.19
C VAL A 138 -16.79 0.16 0.25
N PHE A 139 -15.86 0.75 0.98
CA PHE A 139 -15.87 2.17 1.32
C PHE A 139 -14.98 2.95 0.36
N GLY A 140 -15.28 4.24 0.18
CA GLY A 140 -14.47 5.13 -0.66
C GLY A 140 -14.53 6.58 -0.20
N VAL A 141 -13.79 7.47 -0.85
CA VAL A 141 -13.87 8.92 -0.60
C VAL A 141 -14.90 9.54 -1.52
N ASP A 142 -15.68 10.51 -1.05
CA ASP A 142 -16.72 11.16 -1.86
C ASP A 142 -16.14 12.19 -2.82
N THR A 143 -15.50 11.73 -3.90
CA THR A 143 -14.97 12.60 -4.96
C THR A 143 -15.53 12.19 -6.33
N GLY A 144 -15.50 13.12 -7.30
CA GLY A 144 -15.80 12.80 -8.69
C GLY A 144 -14.82 11.76 -9.29
N TYR A 145 -13.56 11.80 -8.86
CA TYR A 145 -12.52 10.87 -9.28
C TYR A 145 -12.85 9.44 -8.85
N THR A 146 -13.12 9.24 -7.55
CA THR A 146 -13.50 7.93 -6.97
C THR A 146 -14.75 7.37 -7.65
N ARG A 147 -15.78 8.20 -7.87
CA ARG A 147 -17.02 7.77 -8.53
C ARG A 147 -16.81 7.39 -10.00
N SER A 148 -15.89 8.07 -10.69
CA SER A 148 -15.51 7.71 -12.05
C SER A 148 -14.81 6.34 -12.08
N ARG A 149 -13.80 6.15 -11.22
CA ARG A 149 -13.02 4.91 -11.14
C ARG A 149 -13.85 3.70 -10.67
N ALA A 150 -14.88 3.92 -9.87
CA ALA A 150 -15.82 2.87 -9.47
C ALA A 150 -16.65 2.28 -10.63
N ASN A 151 -16.74 2.98 -11.77
CA ASN A 151 -17.38 2.45 -12.97
C ASN A 151 -16.54 1.38 -13.70
N GLY A 152 -15.32 1.11 -13.22
CA GLY A 152 -14.37 0.20 -13.86
C GLY A 152 -13.38 0.95 -14.76
N LEU A 153 -12.37 0.22 -15.23
CA LEU A 153 -11.40 0.68 -16.23
C LEU A 153 -11.33 -0.35 -17.35
N ASP A 154 -11.48 0.11 -18.58
CA ASP A 154 -11.50 -0.76 -19.76
C ASP A 154 -10.10 -1.29 -20.08
N HIS A 155 -10.03 -2.34 -20.90
CA HIS A 155 -8.77 -2.99 -21.27
C HIS A 155 -7.72 -2.02 -21.83
N ASP A 156 -8.13 -1.06 -22.66
CA ASP A 156 -7.22 -0.08 -23.25
C ASP A 156 -6.57 0.84 -22.19
N GLU A 157 -7.23 1.02 -21.04
CA GLU A 157 -6.71 1.84 -19.94
C GLU A 157 -5.70 1.09 -19.07
N VAL A 158 -5.79 -0.23 -18.95
CA VAL A 158 -5.03 -1.03 -17.95
C VAL A 158 -4.17 -2.15 -18.53
N SER A 159 -4.31 -2.47 -19.82
CA SER A 159 -3.57 -3.57 -20.47
C SER A 159 -2.05 -3.45 -20.37
N PHE A 160 -1.53 -2.22 -20.25
CA PHE A 160 -0.10 -1.99 -20.05
C PHE A 160 0.44 -2.64 -18.76
N ALA A 161 -0.38 -2.71 -17.70
CA ALA A 161 0.02 -3.25 -16.39
C ALA A 161 0.24 -4.77 -16.39
N VAL A 162 -0.24 -5.45 -17.44
CA VAL A 162 -0.05 -6.88 -17.70
C VAL A 162 0.68 -7.15 -19.02
N GLY A 163 1.29 -6.12 -19.60
CA GLY A 163 2.02 -6.19 -20.86
C GLY A 163 3.43 -6.78 -20.71
N PRO A 164 4.15 -6.96 -21.83
CA PRO A 164 5.54 -7.42 -21.82
C PRO A 164 6.43 -6.57 -20.89
N GLY A 165 7.23 -7.23 -20.07
CA GLY A 165 8.13 -6.58 -19.10
C GLY A 165 7.50 -6.27 -17.73
N TRP A 166 6.17 -6.24 -17.63
CA TRP A 166 5.47 -5.94 -16.36
C TRP A 166 5.24 -7.16 -15.47
N ILE A 167 5.19 -8.36 -16.05
CA ILE A 167 4.92 -9.62 -15.36
C ILE A 167 6.09 -10.57 -15.52
N TRP A 168 6.56 -11.19 -14.43
CA TRP A 168 7.63 -12.20 -14.49
C TRP A 168 7.23 -13.56 -13.93
N LYS A 169 6.19 -13.62 -13.09
CA LYS A 169 5.63 -14.88 -12.59
C LYS A 169 4.60 -15.44 -13.58
N PRO A 170 4.40 -16.77 -13.59
CA PRO A 170 3.25 -17.35 -14.28
C PRO A 170 1.94 -16.72 -13.81
N LEU A 171 1.08 -16.36 -14.75
CA LEU A 171 -0.25 -15.84 -14.45
C LEU A 171 -1.12 -16.94 -13.81
N PRO A 172 -2.02 -16.59 -12.88
CA PRO A 172 -2.91 -17.57 -12.25
C PRO A 172 -3.80 -18.29 -13.28
N PRO A 173 -4.16 -19.56 -13.05
CA PRO A 173 -5.12 -20.26 -13.89
C PRO A 173 -6.44 -19.49 -14.01
N GLY A 174 -6.87 -19.22 -15.24
CA GLY A 174 -8.12 -18.49 -15.52
C GLY A 174 -7.95 -16.98 -15.68
N PHE A 175 -6.78 -16.41 -15.38
CA PHE A 175 -6.48 -15.02 -15.72
C PHE A 175 -6.12 -14.90 -17.21
N ASP A 176 -6.80 -14.00 -17.93
CA ASP A 176 -6.54 -13.72 -19.34
C ASP A 176 -6.08 -12.28 -19.52
N ALA A 177 -4.79 -12.10 -19.79
CA ALA A 177 -4.19 -10.79 -20.00
C ALA A 177 -4.77 -10.06 -21.22
N ALA A 178 -5.27 -10.77 -22.23
CA ALA A 178 -5.85 -10.17 -23.44
C ALA A 178 -7.24 -9.56 -23.22
N SER A 179 -7.89 -9.89 -22.10
CA SER A 179 -9.19 -9.33 -21.70
C SER A 179 -9.13 -8.66 -20.33
N TYR A 180 -7.94 -8.44 -19.78
CA TYR A 180 -7.75 -7.79 -18.48
C TYR A 180 -8.37 -6.40 -18.48
N ALA A 181 -9.29 -6.19 -17.56
CA ALA A 181 -9.96 -4.93 -17.28
C ALA A 181 -10.32 -4.90 -15.80
N ILE A 182 -10.56 -3.71 -15.25
CA ILE A 182 -11.02 -3.55 -13.87
C ILE A 182 -12.53 -3.46 -13.88
N ALA A 183 -13.18 -4.43 -13.26
CA ALA A 183 -14.63 -4.49 -13.18
C ALA A 183 -15.18 -3.33 -12.32
N SER A 184 -16.36 -2.81 -12.72
CA SER A 184 -17.11 -1.85 -11.92
C SER A 184 -17.48 -2.43 -10.55
N TYR A 185 -17.52 -1.58 -9.53
CA TYR A 185 -17.93 -1.97 -8.18
C TYR A 185 -18.84 -0.90 -7.56
N GLN A 186 -19.56 -1.27 -6.49
CA GLN A 186 -20.42 -0.34 -5.77
C GLN A 186 -19.70 0.18 -4.52
N ILE A 187 -19.86 1.47 -4.23
CA ILE A 187 -19.37 2.06 -2.97
C ILE A 187 -20.55 2.09 -2.00
N ASP A 188 -20.47 1.27 -0.96
CA ASP A 188 -21.49 1.17 0.08
C ASP A 188 -21.52 2.40 1.01
N ARG A 189 -20.35 3.00 1.24
CA ARG A 189 -20.23 4.16 2.12
C ARG A 189 -19.07 5.06 1.74
N PHE A 190 -19.31 6.36 1.86
CA PHE A 190 -18.23 7.34 1.79
C PHE A 190 -17.65 7.66 3.16
N VAL A 191 -16.32 7.67 3.25
CA VAL A 191 -15.57 8.10 4.43
C VAL A 191 -15.22 9.60 4.35
N ARG A 192 -14.91 10.18 5.51
CA ARG A 192 -14.50 11.59 5.65
C ARG A 192 -13.22 11.70 6.44
N ASP A 193 -12.52 12.82 6.29
CA ASP A 193 -11.34 13.13 7.09
C ASP A 193 -11.64 13.09 8.60
N GLY A 194 -10.75 12.47 9.37
CA GLY A 194 -10.89 12.24 10.81
C GLY A 194 -11.92 11.17 11.20
N GLN A 195 -12.59 10.54 10.24
CA GLN A 195 -13.55 9.47 10.55
C GLN A 195 -12.85 8.29 11.21
N ARG A 196 -13.46 7.75 12.27
CA ARG A 196 -12.98 6.57 12.98
C ARG A 196 -13.73 5.32 12.55
N ILE A 197 -12.99 4.27 12.24
CA ILE A 197 -13.46 2.96 11.85
C ILE A 197 -13.04 1.99 12.96
N ASP A 198 -14.01 1.56 13.78
CA ASP A 198 -13.78 0.54 14.80
C ASP A 198 -13.89 -0.86 14.17
N LEU A 199 -12.89 -1.71 14.42
CA LEU A 199 -12.81 -3.09 13.96
C LEU A 199 -13.14 -4.09 15.09
N GLY A 200 -13.52 -3.60 16.27
CA GLY A 200 -13.65 -4.35 17.51
C GLY A 200 -12.36 -4.27 18.31
N GLY A 201 -12.18 -3.20 19.09
CA GLY A 201 -11.00 -3.01 19.94
C GLY A 201 -9.76 -2.46 19.22
N ARG A 202 -9.85 -2.24 17.90
CA ARG A 202 -8.85 -1.56 17.08
C ARG A 202 -9.53 -0.45 16.28
N VAL A 203 -9.10 0.79 16.46
CA VAL A 203 -9.72 1.96 15.83
C VAL A 203 -8.75 2.57 14.83
N LEU A 204 -9.15 2.63 13.57
CA LEU A 204 -8.41 3.28 12.50
C LEU A 204 -9.02 4.67 12.24
N GLU A 205 -8.19 5.71 12.20
CA GLU A 205 -8.61 7.05 11.80
C GLU A 205 -8.27 7.30 10.34
N VAL A 206 -9.26 7.70 9.56
CA VAL A 206 -9.10 8.10 8.15
C VAL A 206 -8.47 9.48 8.10
N LEU A 207 -7.35 9.60 7.39
CA LEU A 207 -6.71 10.86 7.07
C LEU A 207 -6.79 11.04 5.56
N LEU A 208 -7.57 12.01 5.07
CA LEU A 208 -7.52 12.36 3.65
C LEU A 208 -6.17 13.03 3.37
N THR A 209 -5.46 12.53 2.37
CA THR A 209 -4.09 12.90 2.01
C THR A 209 -4.00 13.19 0.50
N PRO A 210 -4.84 14.11 -0.04
CA PRO A 210 -4.82 14.40 -1.47
C PRO A 210 -3.45 14.92 -1.89
N GLY A 211 -3.05 14.58 -3.12
CA GLY A 211 -1.76 14.96 -3.66
C GLY A 211 -1.27 13.99 -4.71
N HIS A 212 -1.04 12.74 -4.31
CA HIS A 212 -0.76 11.65 -5.26
C HIS A 212 -1.98 11.39 -6.16
N ALA A 213 -3.16 11.29 -5.55
CA ALA A 213 -4.46 11.26 -6.21
C ALA A 213 -5.44 12.19 -5.47
N PRO A 214 -6.54 12.63 -6.11
CA PRO A 214 -7.55 13.49 -5.46
C PRO A 214 -8.23 12.84 -4.25
N ASP A 215 -8.30 11.52 -4.25
CA ASP A 215 -8.99 10.72 -3.24
C ASP A 215 -8.03 9.88 -2.38
N ALA A 216 -6.73 10.19 -2.43
CA ALA A 216 -5.74 9.55 -1.60
C ALA A 216 -6.03 9.75 -0.10
N LEU A 217 -5.85 8.68 0.67
CA LEU A 217 -6.00 8.65 2.11
C LEU A 217 -4.96 7.75 2.77
N CYS A 218 -4.66 8.06 4.02
CA CYS A 218 -3.94 7.18 4.92
C CYS A 218 -4.88 6.69 6.04
N LEU A 219 -4.53 5.55 6.64
CA LEU A 219 -5.17 5.07 7.87
C LEU A 219 -4.20 5.13 9.03
N LEU A 220 -4.59 5.83 10.09
CA LEU A 220 -3.81 5.97 11.31
C LEU A 220 -4.32 5.04 12.40
N ASP A 221 -3.47 4.13 12.84
CA ASP A 221 -3.67 3.29 14.02
C ASP A 221 -2.79 3.78 15.17
N ARG A 222 -3.33 4.70 15.99
CA ARG A 222 -2.57 5.30 17.09
C ARG A 222 -2.20 4.31 18.19
N ALA A 223 -3.03 3.30 18.43
CA ALA A 223 -2.78 2.34 19.51
C ALA A 223 -1.55 1.48 19.21
N ASN A 224 -1.35 1.15 17.92
CA ASN A 224 -0.22 0.37 17.45
C ASN A 224 0.89 1.23 16.80
N ARG A 225 0.72 2.56 16.78
CA ARG A 225 1.65 3.54 16.17
C ARG A 225 1.96 3.24 14.70
N LEU A 226 0.95 2.83 13.93
CA LEU A 226 1.08 2.50 12.50
C LEU A 226 0.37 3.54 11.65
N LEU A 227 0.96 3.89 10.50
CA LEU A 227 0.32 4.71 9.48
C LEU A 227 0.35 3.96 8.14
N PHE A 228 -0.81 3.55 7.63
CA PHE A 228 -0.94 2.96 6.30
C PHE A 228 -0.97 4.08 5.27
N THR A 229 0.09 4.19 4.47
CA THR A 229 0.33 5.35 3.60
C THR A 229 -0.15 5.14 2.17
N GLY A 230 -0.33 3.89 1.74
CA GLY A 230 -0.52 3.58 0.32
C GLY A 230 0.56 4.29 -0.51
N ASP A 231 0.13 5.04 -1.51
CA ASP A 231 1.01 5.78 -2.42
C ASP A 231 1.34 7.20 -1.98
N THR A 232 0.83 7.61 -0.81
CA THR A 232 1.22 8.90 -0.20
C THR A 232 2.69 8.88 0.23
N PHE A 233 3.25 7.69 0.51
CA PHE A 233 4.68 7.53 0.70
C PHE A 233 5.10 6.06 0.55
N TYR A 234 6.18 5.84 -0.19
CA TYR A 234 6.93 4.58 -0.32
C TYR A 234 8.35 4.88 -0.82
N LEU A 235 9.26 3.90 -0.72
CA LEU A 235 10.65 4.08 -1.16
C LEU A 235 10.81 3.82 -2.65
N ALA A 236 10.44 4.79 -3.48
CA ALA A 236 10.70 4.85 -4.92
C ALA A 236 10.34 6.27 -5.44
N PRO A 237 10.31 6.50 -6.76
CA PRO A 237 9.77 7.75 -7.29
C PRO A 237 8.30 7.97 -6.89
N LEU A 238 8.03 9.10 -6.23
CA LEU A 238 6.70 9.58 -5.87
C LEU A 238 6.19 10.50 -6.98
N TYR A 239 5.05 10.16 -7.55
CA TYR A 239 4.50 10.87 -8.70
C TYR A 239 3.56 12.00 -8.26
N THR A 240 3.83 13.23 -8.73
CA THR A 240 2.99 14.41 -8.46
C THR A 240 2.39 15.00 -9.73
N HIS A 241 2.48 14.30 -10.86
CA HIS A 241 2.13 14.82 -12.19
C HIS A 241 1.11 13.96 -12.96
N LEU A 242 0.74 12.80 -12.41
CA LEU A 242 -0.25 11.88 -12.98
C LEU A 242 -1.64 12.54 -13.02
N GLU A 243 -2.57 11.87 -13.68
CA GLU A 243 -3.96 12.33 -13.73
C GLU A 243 -4.54 12.49 -12.32
N GLY A 244 -5.02 13.70 -12.00
CA GLY A 244 -5.56 14.01 -10.69
C GLY A 244 -4.53 14.35 -9.60
N SER A 245 -3.23 14.15 -9.85
CA SER A 245 -2.19 14.58 -8.90
C SER A 245 -2.10 16.10 -8.78
N ASP A 246 -1.74 16.59 -7.59
CA ASP A 246 -1.55 18.01 -7.31
C ASP A 246 -0.39 18.21 -6.34
N PHE A 247 0.69 18.84 -6.82
CA PHE A 247 1.89 19.09 -6.03
C PHE A 247 1.63 19.93 -4.77
N THR A 248 0.76 20.94 -4.83
CA THR A 248 0.50 21.84 -3.70
C THR A 248 -0.32 21.13 -2.62
N GLN A 249 -1.30 20.31 -3.02
CA GLN A 249 -2.03 19.46 -2.09
C GLN A 249 -1.11 18.41 -1.46
N TYR A 250 -0.22 17.81 -2.26
CA TYR A 250 0.74 16.85 -1.75
C TYR A 250 1.72 17.47 -0.75
N ALA A 251 2.25 18.67 -1.02
CA ALA A 251 3.09 19.40 -0.06
C ALA A 251 2.34 19.68 1.27
N ASN A 252 1.05 20.02 1.22
CA ASN A 252 0.23 20.19 2.41
C ASN A 252 -0.01 18.88 3.16
N THR A 253 -0.23 17.79 2.43
CA THR A 253 -0.31 16.43 2.96
C THR A 253 0.99 16.03 3.66
N ALA A 254 2.14 16.24 3.03
CA ALA A 254 3.46 15.95 3.60
C ALA A 254 3.68 16.70 4.92
N ARG A 255 3.38 18.01 4.95
CA ARG A 255 3.43 18.82 6.17
C ARG A 255 2.49 18.31 7.27
N ARG A 256 1.26 17.90 6.91
CA ARG A 256 0.31 17.32 7.87
C ARG A 256 0.84 16.03 8.47
N LEU A 257 1.36 15.12 7.65
CA LEU A 257 1.86 13.82 8.09
C LEU A 257 3.15 13.97 8.92
N ALA A 258 4.05 14.90 8.58
CA ALA A 258 5.23 15.19 9.40
C ALA A 258 4.88 15.58 10.85
N GLY A 259 3.74 16.25 11.05
CA GLY A 259 3.20 16.56 12.38
C GLY A 259 2.83 15.33 13.22
N LEU A 260 2.67 14.15 12.60
CA LEU A 260 2.34 12.88 13.26
C LEU A 260 3.57 12.04 13.61
N ALA A 261 4.79 12.49 13.31
CA ALA A 261 6.01 11.70 13.52
C ALA A 261 6.21 11.25 14.99
N GLY A 262 5.63 11.95 15.97
CA GLY A 262 5.65 11.52 17.38
C GLY A 262 4.59 10.44 17.73
N GLU A 263 3.55 10.30 16.93
CA GLU A 263 2.42 9.37 17.13
C GLU A 263 2.62 8.05 16.38
N VAL A 264 3.47 8.03 15.37
CA VAL A 264 3.73 6.90 14.48
C VAL A 264 5.14 6.35 14.71
N GLU A 265 5.29 5.04 14.57
CA GLU A 265 6.58 4.33 14.59
C GLU A 265 6.88 3.76 13.21
N LEU A 266 5.88 3.13 12.58
CA LEU A 266 6.03 2.49 11.27
C LEU A 266 5.02 3.04 10.25
N LEU A 267 5.49 3.22 9.03
CA LEU A 267 4.68 3.45 7.83
C LEU A 267 4.45 2.13 7.13
N MET A 268 3.25 1.90 6.62
CA MET A 268 2.84 0.70 5.89
C MET A 268 2.48 1.13 4.46
N PRO A 269 3.45 1.16 3.52
CA PRO A 269 3.28 1.72 2.18
C PRO A 269 2.63 0.74 1.20
N GLY A 270 2.16 1.26 0.06
CA GLY A 270 1.52 0.48 -0.99
C GLY A 270 2.48 -0.33 -1.89
N HIS A 271 3.79 -0.08 -1.81
CA HIS A 271 4.77 -0.65 -2.74
C HIS A 271 6.12 -0.95 -2.07
N ASN A 272 6.87 -1.87 -2.68
CA ASN A 272 8.26 -2.23 -2.39
C ASN A 272 8.48 -2.90 -1.02
N GLU A 273 8.40 -2.14 0.06
CA GLU A 273 8.74 -2.60 1.41
C GLU A 273 7.52 -2.55 2.32
N PRO A 274 7.24 -3.56 3.15
CA PRO A 274 5.99 -3.62 3.89
C PRO A 274 5.94 -2.75 5.15
N ALA A 275 7.07 -2.23 5.60
CA ALA A 275 7.14 -1.39 6.80
C ALA A 275 8.38 -0.49 6.73
N LEU A 276 8.20 0.81 7.01
CA LEU A 276 9.27 1.82 6.98
C LEU A 276 9.27 2.64 8.27
N SER A 277 10.41 3.25 8.63
CA SER A 277 10.48 4.16 9.77
C SER A 277 9.63 5.43 9.57
N ALA A 278 8.93 5.86 10.62
CA ALA A 278 8.18 7.11 10.61
C ALA A 278 9.05 8.38 10.40
N HIS A 279 10.38 8.27 10.50
CA HIS A 279 11.30 9.38 10.18
C HIS A 279 11.09 9.93 8.76
N TYR A 280 10.68 9.06 7.83
CA TYR A 280 10.40 9.43 6.45
C TYR A 280 9.32 10.49 6.29
N LEU A 281 8.37 10.62 7.25
CA LEU A 281 7.36 11.69 7.19
C LEU A 281 8.00 13.09 7.22
N GLN A 282 9.07 13.25 8.01
CA GLN A 282 9.80 14.50 8.09
C GLN A 282 10.71 14.72 6.87
N LEU A 283 11.26 13.64 6.29
CA LEU A 283 12.03 13.73 5.04
C LEU A 283 11.13 14.12 3.87
N LEU A 284 9.92 13.56 3.79
CA LEU A 284 8.92 13.90 2.78
C LEU A 284 8.55 15.38 2.84
N GLU A 285 8.23 15.92 4.03
CA GLU A 285 7.95 17.35 4.19
C GLU A 285 9.13 18.22 3.75
N ARG A 286 10.35 17.87 4.17
CA ARG A 286 11.56 18.60 3.76
C ARG A 286 11.74 18.58 2.25
N ALA A 287 11.55 17.43 1.61
CA ALA A 287 11.68 17.27 0.16
C ALA A 287 10.71 18.17 -0.61
N PHE A 288 9.42 18.20 -0.24
CA PHE A 288 8.44 19.11 -0.85
C PHE A 288 8.79 20.58 -0.63
N ASN A 289 9.25 20.95 0.57
CA ASN A 289 9.69 22.32 0.87
C ASN A 289 10.93 22.71 0.07
N ASP A 290 11.87 21.79 -0.14
CA ASP A 290 13.08 21.99 -0.93
C ASP A 290 12.75 22.28 -2.39
N ILE A 291 11.88 21.46 -3.00
CA ILE A 291 11.41 21.64 -4.38
C ILE A 291 10.66 22.96 -4.52
N ALA A 292 9.73 23.27 -3.60
CA ALA A 292 8.96 24.51 -3.62
C ALA A 292 9.86 25.77 -3.51
N ALA A 293 11.00 25.66 -2.82
CA ALA A 293 11.99 26.71 -2.70
C ALA A 293 12.99 26.76 -3.87
N GLY A 294 12.90 25.84 -4.84
CA GLY A 294 13.84 25.74 -5.96
C GLY A 294 15.28 25.41 -5.54
N ARG A 295 15.44 24.67 -4.43
CA ARG A 295 16.75 24.32 -3.86
C ARG A 295 17.46 23.12 -4.52
N PRO A 296 16.79 22.00 -4.82
CA PRO A 296 17.46 20.81 -5.33
C PRO A 296 17.67 20.86 -6.84
N ASP A 297 18.76 20.25 -7.30
CA ASP A 297 18.93 19.89 -8.71
C ASP A 297 17.95 18.77 -9.10
N TYR A 298 17.70 18.61 -10.40
CA TYR A 298 16.86 17.54 -10.93
C TYR A 298 17.50 16.88 -12.14
N THR A 299 17.10 15.64 -12.41
CA THR A 299 17.31 14.95 -13.68
C THR A 299 16.02 14.95 -14.49
N GLU A 300 16.13 14.97 -15.82
CA GLU A 300 14.96 14.76 -16.69
C GLU A 300 14.76 13.26 -16.92
N THR A 301 13.57 12.76 -16.54
CA THR A 301 13.12 11.38 -16.74
C THR A 301 11.76 11.43 -17.43
N ASP A 302 11.64 10.82 -18.61
CA ASP A 302 10.39 10.77 -19.38
C ASP A 302 9.70 12.14 -19.61
N GLY A 303 10.50 13.20 -19.75
CA GLY A 303 9.99 14.58 -19.94
C GLY A 303 9.51 15.26 -18.65
N HIS A 304 9.84 14.69 -17.49
CA HIS A 304 9.51 15.22 -16.16
C HIS A 304 10.76 15.44 -15.32
N ARG A 305 10.66 16.30 -14.30
CA ARG A 305 11.76 16.58 -13.37
C ARG A 305 11.72 15.59 -12.23
N GLN A 306 12.79 14.82 -12.06
CA GLN A 306 12.98 13.93 -10.93
C GLN A 306 13.98 14.55 -9.95
N TYR A 307 13.53 14.77 -8.72
CA TYR A 307 14.35 15.28 -7.61
C TYR A 307 14.66 14.12 -6.67
N ASP A 308 15.94 13.79 -6.53
CA ASP A 308 16.41 12.66 -5.72
C ASP A 308 16.71 13.08 -4.26
N PHE A 309 16.26 12.27 -3.30
CA PHE A 309 16.47 12.48 -1.87
C PHE A 309 17.12 11.27 -1.18
N GLY A 310 17.87 10.45 -1.92
CA GLY A 310 18.48 9.22 -1.43
C GLY A 310 17.55 8.01 -1.58
N ASP A 311 16.71 7.75 -0.58
CA ASP A 311 15.89 6.54 -0.55
C ASP A 311 14.62 6.62 -1.42
N PHE A 312 14.21 7.84 -1.78
CA PHE A 312 13.06 8.11 -2.65
C PHE A 312 13.33 9.34 -3.52
N SER A 313 12.50 9.54 -4.54
CA SER A 313 12.53 10.74 -5.38
C SER A 313 11.12 11.30 -5.55
N ILE A 314 11.00 12.55 -6.01
CA ILE A 314 9.70 13.17 -6.34
C ILE A 314 9.76 13.57 -7.81
N ILE A 315 8.77 13.15 -8.60
CA ILE A 315 8.67 13.49 -10.03
C ILE A 315 7.58 14.54 -10.25
N THR A 316 7.98 15.72 -10.74
CA THR A 316 7.10 16.85 -11.07
C THR A 316 7.06 17.12 -12.57
N ARG A 317 6.06 17.89 -13.01
CA ARG A 317 6.08 18.53 -14.34
C ARG A 317 7.21 19.55 -14.45
#